data_AF-A0A3D0QJS0-F1
#
_entry.id   AF-A0A3D0QJS0-F1
#
_cell.length_a   1.000
_cell.length_b   1.000
_cell.length_c   1.000
_cell.angle_alpha   90.00
_cell.angle_beta   90.00
_cell.angle_gamma   90.00
#
_symmetry.space_group_name_H-M   'P 1'
#
loop_
_entity.id
_entity.type
_entity.pdbx_description
1 polymer ?
#
loop_
_entity_poly.entity_id
_entity_poly.type
_entity_poly.pdbx_seq_one_letter_code
_entity_poly.pdbx_strand_id
1 'polypeptide(L)'
;MKRIDFFKTVLGTLAFGSLSGFKDKPGEEALARPAWPAATPDDEQFWKVLRAQFPLTDERAYMNTGGLGASPYAVIDAVKAKMDELEKVSETGHSEEIWKDVKTAAGQLLGCDAGELAFTRNATEGINIVCNGLPLKSG
;
A
#
# COMPACT_ATOMS: atom_id res chain seq x y z
N MET A 1 13.81 -6.37 -14.81
CA MET A 1 13.21 -7.08 -13.66
C MET A 1 12.21 -8.09 -14.22
N LYS A 2 12.46 -9.40 -14.09
CA LYS A 2 11.47 -10.40 -14.54
C LYS A 2 10.34 -10.44 -13.52
N ARG A 3 9.09 -10.63 -13.96
CA ARG A 3 7.88 -10.69 -13.11
C ARG A 3 8.05 -11.62 -11.89
N ILE A 4 8.88 -12.66 -12.03
CA ILE A 4 9.25 -13.64 -11.00
C ILE A 4 10.13 -13.04 -9.88
N ASP A 5 11.01 -12.09 -10.19
CA ASP A 5 11.92 -11.51 -9.20
C ASP A 5 11.18 -10.52 -8.27
N PHE A 6 10.17 -9.82 -8.78
CA PHE A 6 9.29 -8.97 -7.97
C PHE A 6 8.56 -9.79 -6.89
N PHE A 7 8.00 -10.95 -7.24
CA PHE A 7 7.37 -11.82 -6.26
C PHE A 7 8.37 -12.43 -5.27
N LYS A 8 9.60 -12.74 -5.68
CA LYS A 8 10.62 -13.25 -4.73
C LYS A 8 11.08 -12.19 -3.73
N THR A 9 11.23 -10.94 -4.16
CA THR A 9 11.58 -9.83 -3.26
C THR A 9 10.39 -9.43 -2.37
N VAL A 10 9.17 -9.33 -2.92
CA VAL A 10 7.97 -8.98 -2.14
C VAL A 10 7.51 -10.13 -1.21
N LEU A 11 7.61 -11.40 -1.61
CA LEU A 11 7.35 -12.54 -0.72
C LEU A 11 8.47 -12.79 0.29
N GLY A 12 9.72 -12.43 -0.02
CA GLY A 12 10.83 -12.48 0.93
C GLY A 12 10.59 -11.56 2.13
N THR A 13 9.94 -10.41 1.91
CA THR A 13 9.54 -9.47 2.97
C THR A 13 8.17 -9.79 3.59
N LEU A 14 7.30 -10.56 2.90
CA LEU A 14 6.04 -11.08 3.47
C LEU A 14 6.20 -12.44 4.18
N ALA A 15 7.42 -12.98 4.26
CA ALA A 15 7.74 -14.11 5.12
C ALA A 15 7.69 -13.67 6.60
N PHE A 16 6.49 -13.69 7.17
CA PHE A 16 6.23 -13.89 8.60
C PHE A 16 7.12 -13.09 9.58
N GLY A 17 7.23 -11.78 9.35
CA GLY A 17 7.43 -10.83 10.44
C GLY A 17 6.06 -10.43 10.96
N SER A 18 5.72 -10.79 12.19
CA SER A 18 4.57 -10.20 12.88
C SER A 18 4.58 -8.68 12.67
N LEU A 19 3.58 -8.15 11.97
CA LEU A 19 3.24 -6.73 11.99
C LEU A 19 2.69 -6.41 13.38
N SER A 20 3.56 -6.48 14.41
CA SER A 20 3.27 -6.06 15.79
C SER A 20 3.08 -4.54 15.92
N GLY A 21 3.07 -3.79 14.81
CA GLY A 21 2.91 -2.33 14.77
C GLY A 21 1.51 -1.84 14.43
N PHE A 22 0.61 -2.69 13.92
CA PHE A 22 -0.78 -2.29 13.70
C PHE A 22 -1.60 -2.60 14.96
N LYS A 23 -1.49 -1.72 15.97
CA LYS A 23 -2.30 -1.80 17.19
C LYS A 23 -3.77 -1.65 16.81
N ASP A 24 -4.55 -2.67 17.15
CA ASP A 24 -5.98 -2.80 16.89
C ASP A 24 -6.86 -1.60 17.29
N LYS A 25 -7.76 -1.25 16.36
CA LYS A 25 -9.22 -0.95 16.46
C LYS A 25 -9.61 0.31 15.67
N PRO A 26 -10.73 0.32 14.89
CA PRO A 26 -12.03 -0.24 15.30
C PRO A 26 -12.83 -1.00 14.22
N GLY A 27 -13.87 -1.72 14.67
CA GLY A 27 -14.89 -2.36 13.82
C GLY A 27 -14.96 -3.87 14.03
N GLU A 28 -15.68 -4.29 15.07
CA GLU A 28 -15.88 -5.68 15.50
C GLU A 28 -16.90 -6.43 14.62
N GLU A 29 -16.75 -6.28 13.30
CA GLU A 29 -17.37 -7.15 12.31
C GLU A 29 -16.31 -7.46 11.25
N ALA A 30 -15.21 -8.08 11.72
CA ALA A 30 -14.27 -8.74 10.85
C ALA A 30 -15.01 -9.88 10.16
N LEU A 31 -15.57 -9.60 8.97
CA LEU A 31 -15.95 -10.62 7.99
C LEU A 31 -14.87 -11.69 8.04
N ALA A 32 -15.22 -12.91 8.47
CA ALA A 32 -14.28 -14.00 8.72
C ALA A 32 -13.31 -14.09 7.54
N ARG A 33 -12.10 -13.53 7.69
CA ARG A 33 -11.15 -13.45 6.60
C ARG A 33 -10.64 -14.87 6.41
N PRO A 34 -10.89 -15.52 5.25
CA PRO A 34 -10.38 -16.85 5.04
C PRO A 34 -8.87 -16.82 5.22
N ALA A 35 -8.32 -17.86 5.86
CA ALA A 35 -6.87 -18.01 5.98
C ALA A 35 -6.26 -17.87 4.58
N TRP A 36 -5.26 -17.00 4.45
CA TRP A 36 -4.60 -16.79 3.17
C TRP A 36 -3.96 -18.09 2.71
N PRO A 37 -4.29 -18.60 1.51
CA PRO A 37 -3.58 -19.76 0.96
C PRO A 37 -2.13 -19.39 0.68
N ALA A 38 -1.28 -20.40 0.53
CA ALA A 38 0.11 -20.18 0.16
C ALA A 38 0.17 -19.37 -1.15
N ALA A 39 0.93 -18.28 -1.14
CA ALA A 39 1.03 -17.37 -2.27
C ALA A 39 1.88 -17.98 -3.40
N THR A 40 1.27 -18.91 -4.13
CA THR A 40 1.85 -19.56 -5.30
C THR A 40 1.11 -19.09 -6.57
N PRO A 41 1.82 -18.60 -7.60
CA PRO A 41 1.16 -18.05 -8.80
C PRO A 41 0.28 -19.04 -9.56
N ASP A 42 0.48 -20.34 -9.38
CA ASP A 42 -0.28 -21.39 -10.05
C ASP A 42 -1.52 -21.84 -9.23
N ASP A 43 -1.72 -21.31 -8.02
CA ASP A 43 -2.86 -21.64 -7.17
C ASP A 43 -4.07 -20.73 -7.47
N GLU A 44 -5.07 -21.30 -8.15
CA GLU A 44 -6.35 -20.64 -8.42
C GLU A 44 -7.08 -20.19 -7.15
N GLN A 45 -6.92 -20.90 -6.03
CA GLN A 45 -7.54 -20.52 -4.77
C GLN A 45 -6.91 -19.24 -4.22
N PHE A 46 -5.60 -19.07 -4.36
CA PHE A 46 -4.92 -17.82 -4.03
C PHE A 46 -5.47 -16.63 -4.80
N TRP A 47 -5.64 -16.77 -6.13
CA TRP A 47 -6.18 -15.69 -6.95
C TRP A 47 -7.64 -15.37 -6.64
N LYS A 48 -8.47 -16.38 -6.32
CA LYS A 48 -9.86 -16.17 -5.89
C LYS A 48 -9.92 -15.37 -4.59
N VAL A 49 -9.10 -15.74 -3.59
CA VAL A 49 -9.05 -15.02 -2.30
C VAL A 49 -8.54 -13.59 -2.51
N LEU A 50 -7.51 -13.40 -3.34
CA LEU A 50 -6.97 -12.07 -3.65
C LEU A 50 -8.01 -11.19 -4.36
N ARG A 51 -8.70 -11.72 -5.39
CA ARG A 51 -9.74 -11.01 -6.14
C ARG A 51 -10.90 -10.57 -5.25
N ALA A 52 -11.25 -11.40 -4.25
CA ALA A 52 -12.30 -11.10 -3.28
C ALA A 52 -11.94 -9.94 -2.33
N GLN A 53 -10.67 -9.52 -2.27
CA GLN A 53 -10.27 -8.37 -1.45
C GLN A 53 -10.62 -7.02 -2.08
N PHE A 54 -11.12 -6.98 -3.31
CA PHE A 54 -11.41 -5.74 -4.04
C PHE A 54 -12.91 -5.56 -4.27
N PRO A 55 -13.44 -4.31 -4.18
CA PRO A 55 -14.86 -4.02 -4.39
C PRO A 55 -15.30 -4.04 -5.86
N LEU A 56 -14.44 -4.48 -6.78
CA LEU A 56 -14.80 -4.60 -8.18
C LEU A 56 -15.94 -5.61 -8.34
N THR A 57 -16.99 -5.24 -9.06
CA THR A 57 -18.09 -6.13 -9.43
C THR A 57 -17.68 -7.05 -10.58
N ASP A 58 -18.41 -8.16 -10.77
CA ASP A 58 -18.17 -9.10 -11.87
C ASP A 58 -18.87 -8.70 -13.17
N GLU A 59 -19.50 -7.51 -13.21
CA GLU A 59 -20.15 -6.96 -14.41
C GLU A 59 -19.17 -6.67 -15.55
N ARG A 60 -17.88 -6.50 -15.23
CA ARG A 60 -16.81 -6.27 -16.21
C ARG A 60 -15.50 -6.93 -15.81
N ALA A 61 -14.82 -7.50 -16.80
CA ALA A 61 -13.41 -7.87 -16.65
C ALA A 61 -12.55 -6.59 -16.66
N TYR A 62 -12.13 -6.14 -15.47
CA TYR A 62 -11.32 -4.92 -15.34
C TYR A 62 -9.85 -5.17 -15.65
N MET A 63 -9.42 -4.83 -16.87
CA MET A 63 -8.05 -5.06 -17.35
C MET A 63 -7.14 -3.83 -17.32
N ASN A 64 -7.61 -2.68 -16.81
CA ASN A 64 -6.86 -1.41 -16.79
C ASN A 64 -6.32 -1.03 -15.41
N THR A 65 -5.83 -2.01 -14.64
CA THR A 65 -5.22 -1.75 -13.32
C THR A 65 -3.96 -0.89 -13.39
N GLY A 66 -3.28 -0.86 -14.55
CA GLY A 66 -2.13 0.03 -14.78
C GLY A 66 -2.48 1.51 -14.93
N GLY A 67 -3.70 1.83 -15.40
CA GLY A 67 -4.18 3.21 -15.48
C GLY A 67 -4.82 3.68 -14.17
N LEU A 68 -5.73 2.87 -13.61
CA LEU A 68 -6.37 3.14 -12.33
C LEU A 68 -6.55 1.84 -11.56
N GLY A 69 -5.90 1.72 -10.40
CA GLY A 69 -6.09 0.58 -9.51
C GLY A 69 -7.30 0.77 -8.60
N ALA A 70 -8.12 -0.27 -8.45
CA ALA A 70 -9.05 -0.32 -7.32
C ALA A 70 -8.26 -0.63 -6.05
N SER A 71 -8.57 0.06 -4.95
CA SER A 71 -8.00 -0.26 -3.64
C SER A 71 -8.70 -1.50 -3.05
N PRO A 72 -7.97 -2.38 -2.33
CA PRO A 72 -8.60 -3.47 -1.59
C PRO A 72 -9.37 -2.94 -0.38
N TYR A 73 -10.34 -3.70 0.13
CA TYR A 73 -11.19 -3.34 1.27
C TYR A 73 -10.38 -2.89 2.48
N ALA A 74 -9.30 -3.60 2.83
CA ALA A 74 -8.45 -3.24 3.96
C ALA A 74 -7.89 -1.81 3.89
N VAL A 75 -7.54 -1.34 2.69
CA VAL A 75 -7.05 0.04 2.48
C VAL A 75 -8.20 1.03 2.53
N ILE A 76 -9.33 0.71 1.90
CA ILE A 76 -10.53 1.55 1.89
C ILE A 76 -11.01 1.79 3.34
N ASP A 77 -11.10 0.73 4.13
CA ASP A 77 -11.58 0.80 5.51
C ASP A 77 -10.62 1.57 6.41
N ALA A 78 -9.30 1.37 6.25
CA ALA A 78 -8.29 2.13 6.99
C ALA A 78 -8.36 3.63 6.70
N VAL A 79 -8.54 4.02 5.44
CA VAL A 79 -8.69 5.44 5.06
C VAL A 79 -9.97 6.03 5.66
N LYS A 80 -11.11 5.34 5.53
CA LYS A 80 -12.38 5.79 6.11
C LYS A 80 -12.28 5.96 7.63
N ALA A 81 -11.75 4.95 8.33
CA ALA A 81 -11.58 4.99 9.77
C ALA A 81 -10.69 6.17 10.20
N LYS A 82 -9.61 6.44 9.46
CA LYS A 82 -8.73 7.57 9.78
C LYS A 82 -9.41 8.92 9.52
N MET A 83 -10.18 9.05 8.44
CA MET A 83 -10.99 10.25 8.19
C MET A 83 -11.95 10.50 9.35
N ASP A 84 -12.72 9.49 9.78
CA ASP A 84 -13.66 9.61 10.90
C ASP A 84 -12.98 9.94 12.23
N GLU A 85 -11.77 9.44 12.46
CA GLU A 85 -10.96 9.76 13.65
C GLU A 85 -10.56 11.25 13.65
N LEU A 86 -10.07 11.75 12.52
CA LEU A 86 -9.56 13.11 12.40
C LEU A 86 -10.68 14.16 12.47
N GLU A 87 -11.85 13.87 11.93
CA GLU A 87 -13.02 14.76 11.98
C GLU A 87 -13.54 14.99 13.42
N LYS A 88 -13.31 14.04 14.34
CA LYS A 88 -13.71 14.20 15.76
C LYS A 88 -12.92 15.29 16.48
N VAL A 89 -11.72 15.60 16.01
CA VAL A 89 -10.77 16.52 16.67
C VAL A 89 -10.34 17.67 15.77
N SER A 90 -10.75 17.67 14.49
CA SER A 90 -10.38 18.67 13.49
C SER A 90 -8.85 18.79 13.31
N GLU A 91 -8.17 17.66 13.14
CA GLU A 91 -6.71 17.58 12.98
C GLU A 91 -6.29 16.99 11.63
N THR A 92 -5.02 17.22 11.24
CA THR A 92 -4.50 16.73 9.95
C THR A 92 -3.94 15.31 9.99
N GLY A 93 -3.69 14.76 11.18
CA GLY A 93 -3.21 13.38 11.34
C GLY A 93 -1.76 13.14 10.90
N HIS A 94 -0.96 14.21 10.77
CA HIS A 94 0.45 14.10 10.43
C HIS A 94 1.33 14.16 11.70
N SER A 95 2.24 13.21 11.84
CA SER A 95 3.32 13.26 12.84
C SER A 95 4.61 12.69 12.26
N GLU A 96 5.76 13.15 12.77
CA GLU A 96 7.07 12.61 12.38
C GLU A 96 7.19 11.11 12.65
N GLU A 97 6.56 10.63 13.72
CA GLU A 97 6.52 9.20 14.07
C GLU A 97 5.77 8.39 13.00
N ILE A 98 4.55 8.80 12.64
CA ILE A 98 3.77 8.15 11.58
C ILE A 98 4.55 8.17 10.26
N TRP A 99 5.19 9.29 9.94
CA TRP A 99 5.95 9.43 8.71
C TRP A 99 7.17 8.49 8.66
N LYS A 100 7.90 8.39 9.77
CA LYS A 100 9.03 7.48 9.93
C LYS A 100 8.60 6.02 9.79
N ASP A 101 7.49 5.65 10.42
CA ASP A 101 6.99 4.26 10.39
C ASP A 101 6.59 3.85 8.98
N VAL A 102 5.81 4.68 8.29
CA VAL A 102 5.38 4.41 6.90
C VAL A 102 6.57 4.36 5.96
N LYS A 103 7.54 5.27 6.08
CA LYS A 103 8.76 5.27 5.26
C LYS A 103 9.65 4.06 5.55
N THR A 104 9.75 3.62 6.81
CA THR A 104 10.53 2.44 7.18
C THR A 104 9.93 1.17 6.56
N ALA A 105 8.61 1.01 6.65
CA ALA A 105 7.92 -0.11 6.02
C ALA A 105 8.06 -0.11 4.48
N ALA A 106 7.92 1.06 3.84
CA ALA A 106 8.15 1.20 2.40
C ALA A 106 9.61 0.93 2.01
N GLY A 107 10.56 1.38 2.83
CA GLY A 107 11.99 1.14 2.63
C GLY A 107 12.35 -0.35 2.62
N GLN A 108 11.77 -1.13 3.54
CA GLN A 108 11.93 -2.59 3.56
C GLN A 108 11.41 -3.28 2.29
N LEU A 109 10.31 -2.77 1.71
CA LEU A 109 9.76 -3.28 0.47
C LEU A 109 10.62 -2.90 -0.75
N LEU A 110 11.18 -1.70 -0.74
CA LEU A 110 11.94 -1.13 -1.88
C LEU A 110 13.44 -1.38 -1.80
N GLY A 111 13.96 -1.85 -0.66
CA GLY A 111 15.39 -2.07 -0.43
C GLY A 111 16.18 -0.78 -0.21
N CYS A 112 15.61 0.21 0.48
CA CYS A 112 16.24 1.51 0.78
C CYS A 112 15.92 1.98 2.20
N ASP A 113 16.64 2.98 2.69
CA ASP A 113 16.41 3.56 4.00
C ASP A 113 15.24 4.57 3.99
N ALA A 114 14.58 4.74 5.14
CA ALA A 114 13.47 5.69 5.29
C ALA A 114 13.86 7.13 4.89
N GLY A 115 15.12 7.51 5.10
CA GLY A 115 15.65 8.83 4.73
C GLY A 115 15.77 9.07 3.22
N GLU A 116 15.77 8.00 2.41
CA GLU A 116 15.86 8.06 0.95
C GLU A 116 14.48 8.19 0.28
N LEU A 117 13.40 8.09 1.06
CA LEU A 117 12.03 8.12 0.55
C LEU A 117 11.34 9.46 0.81
N ALA A 118 10.58 9.93 -0.17
CA ALA A 118 9.64 11.03 -0.05
C ALA A 118 8.27 10.60 -0.62
N PHE A 119 7.19 10.82 0.13
CA PHE A 119 5.85 10.62 -0.37
C PHE A 119 5.29 11.93 -0.92
N THR A 120 4.80 11.86 -2.15
CA THR A 120 4.08 12.94 -2.84
C THR A 120 2.65 12.49 -3.13
N ARG A 121 1.78 13.38 -3.60
CA ARG A 121 0.40 13.01 -3.94
C ARG A 121 0.33 12.08 -5.14
N ASN A 122 1.27 12.19 -6.08
CA ASN A 122 1.33 11.37 -7.30
C ASN A 122 2.70 11.51 -8.02
N ALA A 123 2.86 10.72 -9.08
CA ALA A 123 4.05 10.70 -9.93
C ALA A 123 4.32 12.06 -10.62
N THR A 124 3.27 12.74 -11.10
CA THR A 124 3.41 14.04 -11.76
C THR A 124 4.00 15.09 -10.82
N GLU A 125 3.53 15.14 -9.57
CA GLU A 125 4.10 16.01 -8.55
C GLU A 125 5.56 15.65 -8.26
N GLY A 126 5.88 14.37 -8.11
CA GLY A 126 7.25 13.92 -7.84
C GLY A 126 8.22 14.34 -8.95
N ILE A 127 7.83 14.16 -10.21
CA ILE A 127 8.64 14.60 -11.36
C ILE A 127 8.81 16.13 -11.33
N ASN A 128 7.75 16.89 -11.06
CA ASN A 128 7.84 18.35 -11.00
C ASN A 128 8.76 18.84 -9.88
N ILE A 129 8.75 18.20 -8.71
CA ILE A 129 9.66 18.54 -7.61
C ILE A 129 11.12 18.36 -8.05
N VAL A 130 11.45 17.25 -8.71
CA VAL A 130 12.82 16.99 -9.17
C VAL A 130 13.22 17.97 -10.27
N CYS A 131 12.39 18.14 -11.30
CA CYS A 131 12.71 19.03 -12.44
C CYS A 131 12.93 20.49 -12.02
N ASN A 132 12.18 20.98 -11.04
CA ASN A 132 12.27 22.37 -10.57
C ASN A 132 13.19 22.55 -9.35
N GLY A 133 13.55 21.48 -8.65
CA GLY A 133 14.35 21.53 -7.42
C GLY A 133 15.85 21.31 -7.62
N LEU A 134 16.26 20.72 -8.75
CA LEU A 134 17.67 20.51 -9.04
C LEU A 134 18.35 21.85 -9.40
N PRO A 135 19.55 22.15 -8.86
CA PRO A 135 20.29 23.39 -9.15
C PRO A 135 21.00 23.29 -10.50
N LEU A 136 20.24 23.14 -11.57
CA LEU A 136 20.76 23.05 -12.93
C LEU A 136 21.43 24.38 -13.32
N LYS A 137 22.58 24.29 -13.98
CA LYS A 137 23.24 25.43 -14.60
C LYS A 137 22.75 25.58 -16.02
N SER A 138 22.94 26.77 -16.58
CA SER A 138 22.71 26.98 -18.02
C SER A 138 23.70 26.16 -18.84
N GLY A 139 23.20 25.51 -19.90
CA GLY A 139 23.99 24.71 -20.85
C GLY A 139 24.33 23.31 -20.33
#